data_AF-A0A1Q3AQN6-F1
#
_entry.id   AF-A0A1Q3AQN6-F1
#
_cell.length_a   1.000
_cell.length_b   1.000
_cell.length_c   1.000
_cell.angle_alpha   90.00
_cell.angle_beta   90.00
_cell.angle_gamma   90.00
#
_symmetry.space_group_name_H-M   'P 1'
#
loop_
_entity.id
_entity.type
_entity.pdbx_description
1 polymer ?
#
loop_
_entity_poly.entity_id
_entity_poly.type
_entity_poly.pdbx_seq_one_letter_code
_entity_poly.pdbx_strand_id
1 'polypeptide(L)'
;EADVMVIDVPHEPNWLTPFINWLRNGILPEDPVEARKLVCRANRFQFRDGILYKRSFSFPWLRCMNPSEADYALREVNEGICGNHTGGRTLSHKLLRQGYYWPTM
;
A
#
# COMPACT_ATOMS: atom_id res chain seq x y z
N GLU A 1 -1.78 -27.32 2.52
CA GLU A 1 -1.16 -26.35 3.44
C GLU A 1 -0.23 -25.50 2.59
N ALA A 2 -0.67 -24.30 2.22
CA ALA A 2 0.09 -23.45 1.31
C ALA A 2 0.97 -22.54 2.17
N ASP A 3 2.26 -22.83 2.15
CA ASP A 3 3.31 -22.05 2.80
C ASP A 3 3.31 -20.65 2.16
N VAL A 4 2.72 -19.68 2.86
CA VAL A 4 2.68 -18.29 2.43
C VAL A 4 4.11 -17.79 2.61
N MET A 5 4.86 -17.79 1.51
CA MET A 5 6.20 -17.22 1.46
C MET A 5 6.17 -15.82 2.08
N VAL A 6 6.75 -15.70 3.27
CA VAL A 6 7.05 -14.41 3.87
C VAL A 6 8.17 -13.84 3.01
N ILE A 7 7.76 -13.10 1.97
CA ILE A 7 8.66 -12.41 1.06
C ILE A 7 9.31 -11.29 1.88
N ASP A 8 10.39 -11.62 2.58
CA ASP A 8 11.34 -10.67 3.17
C ASP A 8 12.30 -10.20 2.07
N VAL A 9 11.74 -9.69 0.97
CA VAL A 9 12.54 -9.01 -0.05
C VAL A 9 12.92 -7.66 0.53
N PRO A 10 14.22 -7.32 0.62
CA PRO A 10 14.65 -6.00 1.01
C PRO A 10 14.23 -5.03 -0.09
N HIS A 11 13.02 -4.51 0.05
CA HIS A 11 12.47 -3.54 -0.86
C HIS A 11 13.23 -2.23 -0.67
N GLU A 12 13.67 -1.59 -1.76
CA GLU A 12 14.18 -0.22 -1.67
C GLU A 12 13.23 0.63 -0.82
N PRO A 13 13.75 1.53 0.03
CA PRO A 13 12.95 2.36 0.90
C PRO A 13 11.86 3.07 0.09
N ASN A 14 10.61 2.65 0.29
CA ASN A 14 9.46 3.21 -0.39
C ASN A 14 8.51 3.87 0.63
N TRP A 15 7.37 4.36 0.17
CA TRP A 15 6.39 5.07 1.00
C TRP A 15 5.81 4.24 2.16
N LEU A 16 5.85 2.91 2.09
CA LEU A 16 5.42 2.00 3.16
C LEU A 16 6.42 1.99 4.33
N THR A 17 7.71 2.17 4.03
CA THR A 17 8.83 1.99 4.98
C THR A 17 8.64 2.75 6.28
N PRO A 18 8.28 4.06 6.28
CA PRO A 18 8.08 4.78 7.53
C PRO A 18 6.93 4.21 8.36
N PHE A 19 5.84 3.76 7.72
CA PHE A 19 4.71 3.16 8.41
C PHE A 19 5.04 1.78 8.98
N ILE A 20 5.78 0.96 8.23
CA ILE A 20 6.23 -0.36 8.69
C ILE A 20 7.21 -0.19 9.85
N ASN A 21 8.20 0.68 9.73
CA ASN A 21 9.17 0.94 10.81
C ASN A 21 8.48 1.40 12.10
N TRP A 22 7.51 2.29 11.98
CA TRP A 22 6.73 2.75 13.13
C TRP A 22 5.82 1.65 13.71
N LEU A 23 4.99 1.02 12.88
CA LEU A 23 3.95 0.09 13.34
C LEU A 23 4.48 -1.29 13.71
N ARG A 24 5.60 -1.74 13.13
CA ARG A 24 6.25 -3.02 13.42
C ARG A 24 7.33 -2.87 14.50
N ASN A 25 8.20 -1.87 14.35
CA ASN A 25 9.44 -1.77 15.12
C ASN A 25 9.41 -0.62 16.16
N GLY A 26 8.39 0.25 16.14
CA GLY A 26 8.32 1.43 17.01
C GLY A 26 9.34 2.53 16.66
N ILE A 27 9.95 2.47 15.47
CA ILE A 27 11.00 3.41 15.06
C ILE A 27 10.36 4.63 14.40
N LEU A 28 10.70 5.82 14.90
CA LEU A 28 10.26 7.12 14.36
C LEU A 28 11.42 7.85 13.65
N PRO A 29 11.10 8.77 12.72
CA PRO A 29 12.07 9.74 12.22
C PRO A 29 12.65 10.59 13.36
N GLU A 30 13.90 11.05 13.20
CA GLU A 30 14.57 11.92 14.17
C GLU A 30 13.93 13.31 14.26
N ASP A 31 13.44 13.85 13.14
CA ASP A 31 12.73 15.12 13.11
C ASP A 31 11.39 14.99 13.86
N PRO A 32 11.19 15.72 14.98
CA PRO A 32 9.95 15.68 15.74
C PRO A 32 8.71 16.06 14.93
N VAL A 33 8.86 16.93 13.93
CA VAL A 33 7.76 17.36 13.06
C VAL A 33 7.32 16.21 12.16
N GLU A 34 8.26 15.52 11.52
CA GLU A 34 7.97 14.35 10.68
C GLU A 34 7.48 13.15 11.51
N ALA A 35 8.05 12.92 12.69
CA ALA A 35 7.55 11.91 13.62
C ALA A 35 6.08 12.15 13.99
N ARG A 36 5.72 13.38 14.36
CA ARG A 36 4.33 13.74 14.68
C ARG A 36 3.41 13.54 13.47
N LYS A 37 3.81 13.97 12.27
CA LYS A 37 3.04 13.76 11.03
C LYS A 37 2.83 12.27 10.75
N LEU A 38 3.88 11.46 10.91
CA LEU A 38 3.82 10.02 10.70
C LEU A 38 2.84 9.36 11.66
N VAL A 39 2.93 9.64 12.97
CA VAL A 39 2.02 9.10 13.99
C VAL A 39 0.57 9.45 13.67
N CYS A 40 0.29 10.72 13.37
CA CYS A 40 -1.06 11.17 13.00
C CYS A 40 -1.61 10.42 11.77
N ARG A 41 -0.77 10.19 10.75
CA ARG A 41 -1.17 9.46 9.53
C ARG A 41 -1.33 7.96 9.80
N ALA A 42 -0.45 7.38 10.62
CA ALA A 42 -0.39 5.96 10.94
C ALA A 42 -1.66 5.45 11.66
N ASN A 43 -2.42 6.32 12.32
CA ASN A 43 -3.74 5.99 12.89
C ASN A 43 -4.74 5.41 11.88
N ARG A 44 -4.52 5.62 10.58
CA ARG A 44 -5.33 5.07 9.49
C ARG A 44 -4.75 3.78 8.93
N PHE A 45 -3.68 3.24 9.50
CA PHE A 45 -2.98 2.07 9.00
C PHE A 45 -2.87 1.01 10.09
N GLN A 46 -2.63 -0.23 9.65
CA GLN A 46 -2.42 -1.37 10.53
C GLN A 46 -1.44 -2.33 9.86
N PHE A 47 -0.43 -2.78 10.60
CA PHE A 47 0.50 -3.80 10.14
C PHE A 47 0.11 -5.16 10.73
N ARG A 48 -0.11 -6.17 9.89
CA ARG A 48 -0.50 -7.53 10.28
C ARG A 48 0.14 -8.54 9.34
N ASP A 49 0.72 -9.60 9.90
CA ASP A 49 1.25 -10.74 9.16
C ASP A 49 2.16 -10.34 7.98
N GLY A 50 3.04 -9.36 8.20
CA GLY A 50 3.96 -8.86 7.18
C GLY A 50 3.36 -7.84 6.19
N ILE A 51 2.07 -7.54 6.28
CA ILE A 51 1.35 -6.70 5.32
C ILE A 51 0.86 -5.42 6.00
N LEU A 52 1.04 -4.28 5.31
CA LEU A 52 0.47 -3.01 5.71
C LEU A 52 -0.93 -2.85 5.11
N TYR A 53 -1.90 -2.51 5.95
CA TYR A 53 -3.27 -2.23 5.56
C TYR A 53 -3.65 -0.79 5.85
N LYS A 54 -4.50 -0.20 5.02
CA LYS A 54 -5.09 1.12 5.23
C LYS A 54 -6.58 1.01 5.51
N ARG A 55 -7.05 1.73 6.52
CA ARG A 55 -8.46 1.90 6.84
C ARG A 55 -9.13 2.68 5.71
N SER A 56 -10.18 2.10 5.16
CA SER A 56 -11.05 2.77 4.21
C SER A 56 -12.26 3.41 4.91
N PHE A 57 -12.99 4.27 4.21
CA PHE A 57 -14.20 4.90 4.73
C PHE A 57 -15.44 3.97 4.63
N SER A 58 -15.53 3.16 3.58
CA SER A 58 -16.74 2.38 3.23
C SER A 58 -16.51 0.88 2.99
N PHE A 59 -15.26 0.44 2.99
CA PHE A 59 -14.81 -0.93 2.70
C PHE A 59 -14.02 -1.54 3.89
N PRO A 60 -13.77 -2.85 3.90
CA PRO A 60 -12.77 -3.46 4.76
C PRO A 60 -11.36 -2.84 4.60
N TRP A 61 -10.41 -3.31 5.42
CA TRP A 61 -9.01 -2.93 5.34
C TRP A 61 -8.43 -3.16 3.94
N LEU A 62 -7.73 -2.16 3.39
CA LEU A 62 -7.15 -2.21 2.05
C LEU A 62 -5.68 -2.60 2.14
N ARG A 63 -5.24 -3.63 1.41
CA ARG A 63 -3.84 -4.01 1.31
C ARG A 63 -3.05 -2.92 0.61
N CYS A 64 -2.00 -2.43 1.25
CA CYS A 64 -1.13 -1.40 0.68
C CYS A 64 -0.13 -2.03 -0.29
N MET A 65 -0.01 -1.46 -1.47
CA MET A 65 0.93 -1.90 -2.50
C MET A 65 2.19 -1.06 -2.51
N ASN A 66 3.33 -1.72 -2.69
CA ASN A 66 4.57 -1.02 -2.97
C ASN A 66 4.54 -0.41 -4.40
N PRO A 67 5.46 0.51 -4.74
CA PRO A 67 5.46 1.15 -6.06
C PRO A 67 5.51 0.17 -7.23
N SER A 68 6.28 -0.91 -7.14
CA SER A 68 6.42 -1.92 -8.19
C SER A 68 5.14 -2.75 -8.37
N GLU A 69 4.49 -3.15 -7.28
CA GLU A 69 3.19 -3.82 -7.29
C GLU A 69 2.11 -2.91 -7.89
N ALA A 70 2.11 -1.63 -7.53
CA ALA A 70 1.15 -0.66 -8.06
C ALA A 70 1.33 -0.43 -9.57
N ASP A 71 2.57 -0.29 -10.03
CA ASP A 71 2.90 -0.16 -11.46
C ASP A 71 2.46 -1.41 -12.24
N TYR A 72 2.83 -2.60 -11.74
CA TYR A 72 2.43 -3.86 -12.35
C TYR A 72 0.90 -4.01 -12.42
N ALA A 73 0.19 -3.75 -11.32
CA ALA A 73 -1.27 -3.83 -11.29
C ALA A 73 -1.93 -2.84 -12.26
N LEU A 74 -1.38 -1.63 -12.42
CA LEU A 74 -1.88 -0.67 -13.41
C LEU A 74 -1.66 -1.15 -14.84
N ARG A 75 -0.49 -1.74 -15.14
CA ARG A 75 -0.16 -2.29 -16.46
C ARG A 75 -1.04 -3.48 -16.82
N GLU A 76 -1.19 -4.46 -15.93
CA GLU A 76 -2.01 -5.65 -16.17
C GLU A 76 -3.49 -5.30 -16.45
N VAL A 77 -4.07 -4.36 -15.70
CA VAL A 77 -5.47 -3.95 -15.93
C VAL A 77 -5.61 -3.12 -17.21
N ASN A 78 -4.56 -2.38 -17.60
CA ASN A 78 -4.52 -1.61 -18.86
C ASN A 78 -4.34 -2.52 -20.09
N GLU A 79 -3.48 -3.53 -19.99
CA GLU A 79 -3.11 -4.43 -21.10
C GLU A 79 -4.09 -5.61 -21.24
N GLY A 80 -4.67 -6.12 -20.15
CA GLY A 80 -5.51 -7.33 -20.13
C GLY A 80 -6.98 -7.14 -20.55
N ILE A 81 -7.51 -5.91 -20.57
CA ILE A 81 -8.88 -5.60 -21.04
C ILE A 81 -8.78 -4.85 -22.38
N CYS A 82 -8.49 -5.59 -23.46
CA CYS A 82 -8.55 -5.16 -24.86
C CYS A 82 -8.18 -3.68 -25.10
N GLY A 83 -6.93 -3.24 -24.87
CA GLY A 83 -6.40 -1.96 -25.36
C GLY A 83 -7.30 -0.73 -25.19
N ASN A 84 -8.21 -0.74 -24.21
CA ASN A 84 -9.23 0.28 -24.08
C ASN A 84 -8.62 1.40 -23.27
N HIS A 85 -8.68 2.62 -23.81
CA HIS A 85 -8.27 3.90 -23.24
C HIS A 85 -8.96 4.23 -21.90
N THR A 86 -8.91 3.30 -20.95
CA THR A 86 -9.50 3.38 -19.64
C THR A 86 -8.55 4.25 -18.82
N GLY A 87 -8.87 5.54 -18.73
CA GLY A 87 -8.02 6.49 -18.02
C GLY A 87 -7.65 6.02 -16.61
N GLY A 88 -6.46 6.40 -16.14
CA GLY A 88 -5.86 5.90 -14.89
C GLY A 88 -6.78 5.95 -13.66
N ARG A 89 -7.68 6.94 -13.58
CA ARG A 89 -8.69 7.07 -12.50
C ARG A 89 -9.66 5.88 -12.45
N THR A 90 -10.08 5.35 -13.59
CA THR A 90 -10.98 4.20 -13.64
C THR A 90 -10.25 2.93 -13.20
N LEU A 91 -8.97 2.80 -13.54
CA LEU A 91 -8.12 1.69 -13.10
C LEU A 91 -7.87 1.73 -11.59
N SER A 92 -7.51 2.89 -11.04
CA SER A 92 -7.32 3.04 -9.59
C SER A 92 -8.60 2.74 -8.81
N HIS A 93 -9.76 3.22 -9.28
CA HIS A 93 -11.05 2.86 -8.69
C HIS A 93 -11.37 1.36 -8.73
N LYS A 94 -11.01 0.64 -9.80
CA LYS A 94 -11.18 -0.83 -9.86
C LYS A 94 -10.32 -1.52 -8.80
N LEU A 95 -9.04 -1.16 -8.70
CA LEU A 95 -8.12 -1.73 -7.72
C LEU A 95 -8.54 -1.40 -6.27
N LEU A 96 -9.07 -0.18 -6.03
CA LEU A 96 -9.65 0.19 -4.74
C LEU A 96 -10.79 -0.75 -4.34
N ARG A 97 -11.70 -1.04 -5.27
CA ARG A 97 -12.84 -1.94 -5.05
C ARG A 97 -12.40 -3.40 -4.83
N GLN A 98 -11.25 -3.78 -5.38
CA GLN A 98 -10.64 -5.09 -5.15
C GLN A 98 -9.86 -5.17 -3.83
N GLY A 99 -9.77 -4.06 -3.08
CA GLY A 99 -9.15 -4.04 -1.76
C GLY A 99 -7.70 -3.57 -1.73
N TYR A 100 -7.21 -2.91 -2.79
CA TYR A 100 -5.82 -2.43 -2.87
C TYR A 100 -5.71 -0.91 -2.68
N TYR A 101 -4.58 -0.46 -2.15
CA TYR A 101 -4.29 0.95 -1.91
C TYR A 101 -2.84 1.35 -2.21
N TRP A 102 -2.63 2.52 -2.81
CA TRP A 102 -1.35 3.24 -2.81
C TRP A 102 -1.60 4.77 -2.83
N PRO A 103 -0.63 5.63 -2.47
CA PRO A 103 -0.87 7.05 -2.19
C PRO A 103 -1.24 7.91 -3.40
N THR A 104 -0.93 7.46 -4.62
CA THR A 104 -1.18 8.20 -5.87
C THR A 104 -2.44 7.73 -6.62
N MET A 105 -3.29 6.94 -5.97
CA MET A 105 -4.60 6.50 -6.49
C MET A 105 -5.62 7.59 -6.70
#